data_AF-A0YUZ8-F1
#
_entry.id   AF-A0YUZ8-F1
#
_cell.length_a   1.000
_cell.length_b   1.000
_cell.length_c   1.000
_cell.angle_alpha   90.00
_cell.angle_beta   90.00
_cell.angle_gamma   90.00
#
_symmetry.space_group_name_H-M   'P 1'
#
loop_
_entity.id
_entity.type
_entity.pdbx_description
1 polymer ?
#
loop_
_entity_poly.entity_id
_entity_poly.type
_entity_poly.pdbx_seq_one_letter_code
_entity_poly.pdbx_strand_id
1 'polypeptide(L)'
;MKEYRCTRNALYQDEGPGRDDITARQGHYIKAESEEQAWEIMATRYPQETEAGFTIQEWEGFNVIIVEIKQDEEGNRIEVRRDEHGNIIE
;
A
#
# COMPACT_ATOMS: atom_id res chain seq x y z
N MET A 1 -10.09 1.51 11.78
CA MET A 1 -9.61 1.78 10.41
C MET A 1 -8.36 0.99 10.07
N LYS A 2 -8.52 0.09 9.09
CA LYS A 2 -7.45 -0.62 8.39
C LYS A 2 -7.21 0.04 7.03
N GLU A 3 -6.09 -0.26 6.40
CA GLU A 3 -5.85 0.13 5.01
C GLU A 3 -6.09 -1.06 4.09
N TYR A 4 -6.68 -0.80 2.93
CA TYR A 4 -7.00 -1.79 1.92
C TYR A 4 -6.42 -1.35 0.58
N ARG A 5 -5.68 -2.24 -0.09
CA ARG A 5 -5.29 -2.06 -1.48
C ARG A 5 -6.42 -2.58 -2.36
N CYS A 6 -7.06 -1.65 -3.09
CA CYS A 6 -8.21 -1.93 -3.94
C CYS A 6 -7.79 -1.83 -5.42
N THR A 7 -7.96 -2.89 -6.19
CA THR A 7 -7.57 -2.94 -7.61
C THR A 7 -8.82 -3.02 -8.49
N ARG A 8 -8.84 -2.24 -9.57
CA ARG A 8 -9.92 -2.26 -10.57
C ARG A 8 -9.81 -3.52 -11.42
N ASN A 9 -10.90 -4.28 -11.55
CA ASN A 9 -10.93 -5.51 -12.36
C ASN A 9 -11.24 -5.25 -13.83
N ALA A 10 -11.89 -4.12 -14.14
CA ALA A 10 -12.09 -3.67 -15.51
C ALA A 10 -10.75 -3.53 -16.26
N LEU A 11 -10.76 -3.86 -17.55
CA LEU A 11 -9.59 -3.76 -18.41
C LEU A 11 -9.15 -2.30 -18.50
N TYR A 12 -7.85 -2.05 -18.30
CA TYR A 12 -7.30 -0.73 -18.58
C TYR A 12 -7.46 -0.47 -20.07
N GLN A 13 -7.98 0.72 -20.40
CA GLN A 13 -8.12 1.14 -21.80
C GLN A 13 -6.77 1.44 -22.45
N ASP A 14 -5.75 1.70 -21.62
CA ASP A 14 -4.38 1.96 -22.02
C ASP A 14 -3.67 0.66 -22.47
N GLU A 15 -2.71 0.77 -23.39
CA GLU A 15 -1.96 -0.37 -23.95
C GLU A 15 -0.81 -0.85 -23.04
N GLY A 16 -0.72 -0.32 -21.82
CA GLY A 16 0.32 -0.69 -20.84
C GLY A 16 0.17 -2.10 -20.23
N PRO A 17 1.19 -2.57 -19.50
CA PRO A 17 1.22 -3.92 -18.91
C PRO A 17 0.06 -4.20 -17.93
N GLY A 18 -0.54 -3.16 -17.35
CA GLY A 18 -1.73 -3.26 -16.50
C GLY A 18 -3.02 -3.62 -17.24
N ARG A 19 -3.01 -3.70 -18.58
CA ARG A 19 -4.14 -4.16 -19.39
C ARG A 19 -4.49 -5.61 -19.07
N ASP A 20 -3.50 -6.50 -19.19
CA ASP A 20 -3.67 -7.95 -19.09
C ASP A 20 -3.14 -8.54 -17.76
N ASP A 21 -2.21 -7.85 -17.09
CA ASP A 21 -1.67 -8.28 -15.79
C ASP A 21 -2.24 -7.45 -14.64
N ILE A 22 -3.12 -8.08 -13.85
CA ILE A 22 -3.75 -7.47 -12.68
C ILE A 22 -2.71 -7.07 -11.62
N THR A 23 -1.58 -7.78 -11.53
CA THR A 23 -0.52 -7.47 -10.55
C THR A 23 0.21 -6.17 -10.89
N ALA A 24 0.26 -5.81 -12.18
CA ALA A 24 0.82 -4.56 -12.69
C ALA A 24 -0.16 -3.36 -12.60
N ARG A 25 -1.42 -3.59 -12.23
CA ARG A 25 -2.40 -2.51 -12.05
C ARG A 25 -2.10 -1.72 -10.78
N GLN A 26 -2.24 -0.38 -10.90
CA GLN A 26 -2.13 0.49 -9.75
C GLN A 26 -3.27 0.18 -8.76
N GLY A 27 -2.90 -0.08 -7.50
CA GLY A 27 -3.86 -0.26 -6.42
C GLY A 27 -4.24 1.09 -5.82
N HIS A 28 -5.50 1.22 -5.42
CA HIS A 28 -6.01 2.35 -4.64
C HIS A 28 -5.96 2.00 -3.17
N TYR A 29 -5.17 2.73 -2.39
CA TYR A 29 -5.09 2.56 -0.94
C TYR A 29 -6.23 3.31 -0.27
N ILE A 30 -7.12 2.57 0.39
CA ILE A 30 -8.34 3.09 1.02
C ILE A 30 -8.33 2.71 2.49
N LYS A 31 -8.54 3.71 3.35
CA LYS A 31 -8.79 3.47 4.78
C LYS A 31 -10.26 3.20 5.00
N ALA A 32 -10.58 2.04 5.56
CA ALA A 32 -11.94 1.61 5.83
C ALA A 32 -12.00 0.75 7.11
N GLU A 33 -13.20 0.56 7.66
CA GLU A 33 -13.44 -0.35 8.78
C GLU A 33 -13.62 -1.81 8.32
N SER A 34 -13.96 -2.03 7.05
CA SER A 34 -14.10 -3.37 6.46
C SER A 34 -13.83 -3.38 4.95
N GLU A 35 -13.72 -4.59 4.39
CA GLU A 35 -13.57 -4.79 2.94
C GLU A 35 -14.80 -4.28 2.17
N GLU A 36 -16.00 -4.47 2.71
CA GLU A 36 -17.25 -3.99 2.10
C GLU A 36 -17.27 -2.47 2.02
N GLN A 37 -16.85 -1.78 3.09
CA GLN A 37 -16.77 -0.32 3.07
C GLN A 37 -15.69 0.17 2.08
N ALA A 38 -14.55 -0.52 1.99
CA ALA A 38 -13.54 -0.20 0.97
C ALA A 38 -14.10 -0.38 -0.46
N TRP A 39 -14.90 -1.42 -0.68
CA TRP A 39 -15.58 -1.68 -1.95
C TRP A 39 -16.61 -0.60 -2.28
N GLU A 40 -17.44 -0.16 -1.31
CA GLU A 40 -18.43 0.91 -1.53
C GLU A 40 -17.77 2.24 -1.91
N ILE A 41 -16.62 2.56 -1.29
CA ILE A 41 -15.83 3.74 -1.65
C ILE A 41 -15.33 3.61 -3.09
N MET A 42 -14.86 2.43 -3.50
CA MET A 42 -14.45 2.18 -4.90
C MET A 42 -15.62 2.28 -5.88
N ALA A 43 -16.77 1.70 -5.57
CA ALA A 43 -17.96 1.77 -6.40
C ALA A 43 -18.45 3.21 -6.58
N THR A 44 -18.32 4.05 -5.55
CA THR A 44 -18.63 5.48 -5.64
C THR A 44 -17.66 6.22 -6.56
N ARG A 45 -16.37 5.87 -6.53
CA ARG A 45 -15.33 6.49 -7.39
C ARG A 45 -15.40 6.01 -8.84
N TYR A 46 -15.74 4.74 -9.05
CA TYR A 46 -15.72 4.06 -10.34
C TYR A 46 -17.05 3.36 -10.63
N PRO A 47 -18.18 4.11 -10.69
CA PRO A 47 -19.51 3.51 -10.80
C PRO A 47 -19.69 2.65 -12.05
N GLN A 48 -19.06 3.05 -13.15
CA GLN A 48 -19.08 2.34 -14.44
C GLN A 48 -18.36 0.98 -14.42
N GLU A 49 -17.54 0.72 -13.40
CA GLU A 49 -16.73 -0.50 -13.30
C GLU A 49 -17.21 -1.43 -12.19
N THR A 50 -18.29 -1.06 -11.52
CA THR A 50 -18.92 -1.87 -10.46
C THR A 50 -19.30 -3.26 -10.95
N GLU A 51 -19.72 -3.39 -12.21
CA GLU A 51 -20.06 -4.67 -12.85
C GLU A 51 -18.84 -5.59 -13.00
N ALA A 52 -17.68 -5.03 -13.33
CA ALA A 52 -16.41 -5.78 -13.36
C ALA A 52 -15.89 -6.06 -11.94
N GLY A 53 -16.27 -5.21 -10.98
CA GLY A 53 -15.91 -5.32 -9.57
C GLY A 53 -14.50 -4.82 -9.24
N PHE A 54 -14.14 -4.98 -7.98
CA PHE A 54 -12.85 -4.57 -7.41
C PHE A 54 -12.28 -5.70 -6.58
N THR A 55 -10.99 -5.98 -6.72
CA THR A 55 -10.25 -6.83 -5.79
C THR A 55 -9.83 -6.00 -4.58
N ILE A 56 -10.25 -6.41 -3.40
CA ILE A 56 -9.91 -5.77 -2.13
C ILE A 56 -8.95 -6.69 -1.39
N GLN A 57 -7.84 -6.12 -0.90
CA GLN A 57 -6.87 -6.82 -0.07
C GLN A 57 -6.55 -5.95 1.13
N GLU A 58 -6.66 -6.49 2.34
CA GLU A 58 -6.12 -5.83 3.52
C GLU A 58 -4.63 -5.58 3.30
N TRP A 59 -4.22 -4.32 3.49
CA TRP A 59 -2.87 -3.87 3.26
C TRP A 59 -2.22 -3.52 4.59
N GLU A 60 -1.36 -4.42 5.05
CA GLU A 60 -0.37 -4.08 6.05
C GLU A 60 0.76 -3.35 5.32
N GLY A 61 0.81 -2.03 5.48
CA GLY A 61 1.91 -1.22 4.97
C GLY A 61 3.27 -1.80 5.39
N PHE A 62 4.30 -1.56 4.60
CA PHE A 62 5.64 -2.01 4.96
C PHE A 62 6.07 -1.32 6.25
N ASN A 63 6.27 -2.08 7.33
CA ASN A 63 6.92 -1.57 8.53
C ASN A 63 8.42 -1.42 8.25
N VAL A 64 8.79 -0.31 7.62
CA VAL A 64 10.17 -0.02 7.25
C VAL A 64 10.94 0.44 8.49
N ILE A 65 11.89 -0.38 8.93
CA ILE A 65 12.85 -0.02 9.97
C ILE A 65 14.16 0.38 9.29
N ILE A 66 14.56 1.63 9.46
CA ILE A 66 15.85 2.15 9.01
C ILE A 66 16.85 1.92 10.14
N VAL A 67 17.84 1.06 9.89
CA VAL A 67 18.93 0.80 10.83
C VAL A 67 20.16 1.61 10.42
N GLU A 68 20.43 2.69 11.16
CA GLU A 68 21.61 3.52 10.98
C GLU A 68 22.76 2.96 11.83
N ILE A 69 23.82 2.48 11.16
CA ILE A 69 25.01 1.96 11.82
C ILE A 69 26.08 3.07 11.84
N LYS A 70 26.43 3.52 13.03
CA LYS A 70 27.49 4.51 13.29
C LYS A 70 28.63 3.88 14.08
N GLN A 71 29.79 4.52 14.05
CA GLN A 71 30.94 4.17 14.88
C GLN A 71 31.29 5.38 15.74
N ASP A 72 31.50 5.17 17.04
CA ASP A 72 31.95 6.23 17.94
C ASP A 72 33.47 6.49 17.84
N GLU A 73 33.96 7.48 18.57
CA GLU A 73 35.38 7.85 18.60
C GLU A 73 36.28 6.75 19.20
N GLU A 74 35.71 5.81 19.95
CA GLU A 74 36.40 4.66 20.55
C GLU A 74 36.34 3.40 19.65
N GLY A 75 35.65 3.48 18.51
CA GLY A 75 35.52 2.39 17.55
C GLY A 75 34.34 1.44 17.82
N ASN A 76 33.48 1.73 18.80
CA ASN A 76 32.31 0.91 19.09
C ASN A 76 31.19 1.16 18.06
N ARG A 77 30.45 0.11 17.72
CA ARG A 77 29.29 0.19 16.83
C ARG A 77 28.07 0.71 17.59
N ILE A 78 27.51 1.81 17.14
CA ILE A 78 26.23 2.36 17.57
C ILE A 78 25.19 1.99 16.51
N GLU A 79 24.10 1.35 16.93
CA GLU A 79 22.94 1.08 16.07
C GLU A 79 21.80 2.00 16.50
N VAL A 80 21.25 2.76 15.55
CA VAL A 80 20.07 3.61 15.78
C VAL A 80 18.98 3.13 14.85
N ARG A 81 17.85 2.70 15.41
CA ARG A 81 16.70 2.24 14.64
C ARG A 81 15.70 3.37 14.51
N ARG A 82 15.21 3.59 13.29
CA ARG A 82 14.22 4.62 12.99
C ARG A 82 13.05 4.04 12.19
N ASP A 83 11.88 4.65 12.33
CA ASP A 83 10.73 4.37 11.47
C ASP A 83 10.85 5.06 10.10
N GLU A 84 9.88 4.81 9.22
CA GLU A 84 9.79 5.41 7.87
C GLU A 84 9.67 6.94 7.87
N HIS A 85 9.26 7.54 8.99
CA HIS A 85 9.15 8.99 9.19
C HIS A 85 10.41 9.60 9.84
N GLY A 86 11.42 8.77 10.15
CA GLY A 86 12.66 9.16 10.79
C GLY A 86 12.61 9.29 12.31
N ASN A 87 11.51 8.88 12.95
CA ASN A 87 11.41 8.85 14.41
C ASN A 87 12.26 7.70 14.96
N ILE A 88 12.99 7.96 16.04
CA ILE A 88 13.80 6.93 16.71
C ILE A 88 12.85 5.97 17.41
N ILE A 89 13.03 4.67 17.17
CA ILE A 89 12.25 3.60 17.78
C ILE A 89 13.05 2.84 18.84
N GLU A 90 14.37 2.71 18.67
CA GLU A 90 15.30 2.05 19.60
C GLU A 90 16.75 2.47 19.35
#